data_AF-A0A321L831-F1
#
_entry.id   AF-A0A321L831-F1
#
_cell.length_a   1.000
_cell.length_b   1.000
_cell.length_c   1.000
_cell.angle_alpha   90.00
_cell.angle_beta   90.00
_cell.angle_gamma   90.00
#
_symmetry.space_group_name_H-M   'P 1'
#
loop_
_entity.id
_entity.type
_entity.pdbx_description
1 polymer ?
#
loop_
_entity_poly.entity_id
_entity_poly.type
_entity_poly.pdbx_seq_one_letter_code
_entity_poly.pdbx_strand_id
1 'polypeptide(L)'
;MLSKCANPSCSTPLVYLREGKIFMMEHSQQPRVRPEGPVLVKPQSLHHVEHFWLCGPCSTEMTLICDGGVKVMPKVKRLARAVAS
;
A
#
# COMPACT_ATOMS: atom_id res chain seq x y z
N MET A 1 4.87 -6.30 9.43
CA MET A 1 4.95 -5.36 10.57
C MET A 1 5.36 -3.99 10.06
N LEU A 2 4.64 -2.93 10.45
CA LEU A 2 5.00 -1.55 10.14
C LEU A 2 6.12 -1.08 11.08
N SER A 3 7.37 -1.16 10.65
CA SER A 3 8.52 -0.78 11.48
C SER A 3 9.17 0.54 11.06
N LYS A 4 9.06 0.91 9.79
CA LYS A 4 9.65 2.13 9.22
C LYS A 4 8.82 2.67 8.06
N CYS A 5 9.17 3.87 7.62
CA CYS A 5 8.62 4.47 6.41
C CYS A 5 8.83 3.53 5.20
N ALA A 6 7.79 3.37 4.38
CA ALA A 6 7.81 2.55 3.18
C ALA A 6 8.55 3.21 2.01
N ASN A 7 8.87 4.51 2.08
CA ASN A 7 9.74 5.16 1.12
C ASN A 7 11.17 4.61 1.25
N PRO A 8 11.75 3.97 0.22
CA PRO A 8 13.09 3.38 0.31
C PRO A 8 14.21 4.40 0.58
N SER A 9 13.99 5.67 0.23
CA SER A 9 14.92 6.78 0.53
C SER A 9 14.75 7.35 1.94
N CYS A 10 13.82 6.82 2.74
CA CYS A 10 13.50 7.29 4.08
C CYS A 10 13.63 6.15 5.10
N SER A 11 14.32 6.41 6.21
CA SER A 11 14.54 5.42 7.28
C SER A 11 13.84 5.78 8.59
N THR A 12 12.86 6.69 8.55
CA THR A 12 12.13 7.10 9.76
C THR A 12 11.42 5.90 10.39
N PRO A 13 11.71 5.56 11.66
CA PRO A 13 11.05 4.48 12.36
C PRO A 13 9.61 4.86 12.72
N LEU A 14 8.71 3.89 12.70
CA LEU A 14 7.35 4.09 13.20
C LEU A 14 7.35 3.98 14.73
N VAL A 15 7.55 5.11 15.41
CA VAL A 15 7.47 5.17 16.88
C VAL A 15 6.04 5.44 17.34
N TYR A 16 5.33 6.35 16.65
CA TYR A 16 3.95 6.72 16.94
C TYR A 16 3.15 6.97 15.66
N LEU A 17 1.88 6.56 15.67
CA LEU A 17 0.93 6.76 14.57
C LEU A 17 0.35 8.17 14.46
N ARG A 18 0.90 9.16 15.20
CA ARG A 18 0.41 10.55 15.16
C ARG A 18 0.72 11.27 13.86
N GLU A 19 1.80 10.85 13.19
CA GLU A 19 2.28 11.46 11.96
C GLU A 19 2.29 10.46 10.82
N GLY A 20 2.08 10.96 9.60
CA GLY A 20 2.09 10.13 8.40
C GLY A 20 0.74 9.57 8.01
N LYS A 21 0.77 8.53 7.18
CA LYS A 21 -0.43 7.88 6.63
C LYS A 21 -0.20 6.39 6.45
N ILE A 22 -1.18 5.59 6.89
CA ILE A 22 -1.23 4.15 6.59
C ILE A 22 -1.97 3.95 5.26
N PHE A 23 -1.41 3.09 4.42
CA PHE A 23 -2.00 2.60 3.20
C PHE A 23 -2.28 1.12 3.36
N MET A 24 -3.51 0.72 3.04
CA MET A 24 -3.94 -0.67 3.03
C MET A 24 -3.94 -1.14 1.57
N MET A 25 -3.15 -2.16 1.26
CA MET A 25 -3.01 -2.73 -0.07
C MET A 25 -3.58 -4.14 -0.08
N GLU A 26 -4.53 -4.37 -0.98
CA GLU A 26 -5.11 -5.69 -1.18
C GLU A 26 -4.35 -6.41 -2.29
N HIS A 27 -3.84 -7.60 -1.98
CA HIS A 27 -3.24 -8.49 -2.95
C HIS A 27 -4.26 -9.55 -3.31
N SER A 28 -4.77 -9.49 -4.55
CA SER A 28 -5.50 -10.61 -5.13
C SER A 28 -4.49 -11.68 -5.52
N GLN A 29 -4.16 -12.57 -4.58
CA GLN A 29 -3.48 -13.80 -4.96
C GLN A 29 -4.48 -14.65 -5.74
N GLN A 30 -4.31 -14.72 -7.06
CA GLN A 30 -4.97 -15.77 -7.83
C GLN A 30 -4.55 -17.10 -7.21
N PRO A 31 -5.51 -17.99 -6.88
CA PRO A 31 -5.17 -19.29 -6.34
C PRO A 31 -4.24 -19.96 -7.34
N ARG A 32 -2.99 -20.21 -6.95
CA ARG A 32 -2.15 -21.14 -7.69
C ARG A 32 -2.74 -22.52 -7.45
N VAL A 33 -3.72 -22.89 -8.26
CA VAL A 33 -4.26 -24.25 -8.27
C VAL A 33 -3.10 -25.16 -8.66
N ARG A 34 -2.55 -25.85 -7.67
CA ARG A 34 -1.63 -26.96 -7.88
C ARG A 34 -2.51 -28.16 -8.23
N PRO A 35 -2.43 -28.74 -9.45
CA PRO A 35 -3.32 -29.83 -9.83
C PRO A 35 -2.76 -31.14 -9.26
N GLU A 36 -2.99 -31.40 -7.98
CA GLU A 36 -2.72 -32.72 -7.39
C GLU A 36 -3.74 -33.06 -6.29
N GLY A 37 -4.89 -33.57 -6.72
CA GLY A 37 -5.82 -34.33 -5.87
C GLY A 37 -7.21 -33.71 -5.67
N PRO A 38 -8.27 -34.54 -5.56
CA PRO A 38 -9.63 -34.06 -5.35
C PRO A 38 -9.79 -33.64 -3.88
N VAL A 39 -9.52 -32.37 -3.57
CA VAL A 39 -9.91 -31.80 -2.29
C VAL A 39 -11.00 -30.75 -2.53
N LEU A 40 -12.17 -31.03 -1.96
CA LEU A 40 -13.39 -30.20 -1.93
C LEU A 40 -13.21 -28.92 -1.08
N VAL A 41 -12.07 -28.22 -1.20
CA VAL A 41 -11.89 -26.92 -0.54
C VAL A 41 -12.24 -25.84 -1.53
N LYS A 42 -13.39 -25.21 -1.28
CA LYS A 42 -13.81 -23.94 -1.88
C LYS A 42 -12.59 -23.02 -1.95
N PRO A 43 -12.21 -22.45 -3.10
CA PRO A 43 -11.07 -21.53 -3.16
C PRO A 43 -11.45 -20.30 -2.34
N GLN A 44 -11.04 -20.27 -1.08
CA GLN A 44 -11.02 -19.04 -0.31
C GLN A 44 -9.98 -18.18 -1.03
N SER A 45 -10.44 -17.19 -1.78
CA SER A 45 -9.60 -16.09 -2.20
C SER A 45 -9.01 -15.50 -0.92
N LEU A 46 -7.78 -15.88 -0.59
CA LEU A 46 -7.08 -15.30 0.54
C LEU A 46 -6.70 -13.89 0.10
N HIS A 47 -7.61 -12.95 0.30
CA HIS A 47 -7.35 -11.52 0.14
C HIS A 47 -6.27 -11.16 1.16
N HIS A 48 -5.00 -11.15 0.73
CA HIS A 48 -3.90 -10.79 1.62
C HIS A 48 -3.85 -9.27 1.69
N VAL A 49 -4.20 -8.73 2.85
CA VAL A 49 -4.17 -7.29 3.11
C VAL A 49 -2.86 -6.93 3.76
N GLU A 50 -2.05 -6.13 3.09
CA GLU A 50 -0.79 -5.61 3.61
C GLU A 50 -0.90 -4.13 3.95
N HIS A 51 -0.32 -3.75 5.08
CA HIS A 51 -0.31 -2.37 5.54
C HIS A 51 1.07 -1.76 5.34
N PHE A 52 1.11 -0.54 4.82
CA PHE A 52 2.32 0.25 4.62
C PHE A 52 2.16 1.63 5.25
N TRP A 53 3.23 2.20 5.79
CA TRP A 53 3.20 3.53 6.41
C TRP A 53 4.20 4.46 5.74
N LEU A 54 3.77 5.67 5.40
CA LEU A 54 4.65 6.78 5.05
C LEU A 54 4.64 7.80 6.19
N CYS A 55 5.80 8.26 6.64
CA CYS A 55 5.91 9.33 7.65
C CYS A 55 5.31 10.65 7.14
N GLY A 56 5.08 11.63 8.02
CA GLY A 56 4.40 12.90 7.67
C GLY A 56 4.93 13.60 6.40
N PRO A 57 6.25 13.81 6.27
CA PRO A 57 6.83 14.40 5.06
C PRO A 57 6.60 13.55 3.81
N CYS A 58 6.91 12.25 3.86
CA CYS A 58 6.75 11.35 2.72
C CYS A 58 5.29 11.19 2.31
N SER A 59 4.37 11.13 3.27
CA SER A 59 2.94 10.98 3.01
C SER A 59 2.32 12.24 2.39
N THR A 60 2.98 13.39 2.48
CA THR A 60 2.53 14.64 1.85
C THR A 60 2.79 14.62 0.36
N GLU A 61 3.99 14.18 -0.04
CA GLU A 61 4.47 14.24 -1.44
C GLU A 61 4.32 12.93 -2.20
N MET A 62 4.23 11.80 -1.50
CA MET A 62 4.22 10.47 -2.11
C MET A 62 2.96 9.69 -1.73
N THR A 63 2.65 8.69 -2.54
CA THR A 63 1.58 7.72 -2.34
C THR A 63 2.09 6.33 -2.69
N LEU A 64 1.36 5.31 -2.27
CA LEU A 64 1.62 3.94 -2.67
C LEU A 64 0.60 3.52 -3.75
N ILE A 65 1.05 2.71 -4.70
CA ILE A 65 0.21 2.04 -5.71
C ILE A 65 0.47 0.54 -5.68
N CYS A 66 -0.55 -0.27 -5.96
CA CYS A 66 -0.44 -1.72 -6.09
C CYS A 66 -0.66 -2.10 -7.56
N ASP A 67 0.42 -2.50 -8.24
CA ASP A 67 0.43 -2.91 -9.65
C ASP A 67 1.37 -4.11 -9.80
N GLY A 68 0.84 -5.32 -9.53
CA GLY A 68 1.65 -6.55 -9.39
C GLY A 68 2.61 -6.55 -8.19
N GLY A 69 2.60 -5.47 -7.39
CA GLY A 69 3.47 -5.20 -6.26
C GLY A 69 3.31 -3.76 -5.78
N VAL A 70 3.82 -3.46 -4.59
CA VAL A 70 3.65 -2.14 -3.96
C VAL A 70 4.80 -1.21 -4.36
N LYS A 71 4.46 -0.05 -4.94
CA LYS A 71 5.42 0.97 -5.41
C LYS A 71 5.11 2.33 -4.78
N VAL A 72 6.15 3.05 -4.36
CA VAL A 72 6.05 4.44 -3.85
C VAL A 72 6.19 5.40 -5.02
N MET A 73 5.17 6.23 -5.26
CA MET A 73 5.12 7.18 -6.38
C MET A 73 4.85 8.61 -5.88
N PRO A 74 5.39 9.65 -6.55
CA PRO A 74 5.03 11.03 -6.27
C PRO A 74 3.54 11.28 -6.51
N LYS A 75 2.93 12.13 -5.70
CA LYS A 75 1.57 12.62 -5.93
C LYS A 75 1.58 13.65 -7.05
N VAL A 76 0.73 13.45 -8.04
CA VAL A 76 0.43 14.49 -9.02
C VAL A 76 -0.32 15.60 -8.28
N LYS A 77 0.31 16.77 -8.13
CA LYS A 77 -0.37 17.96 -7.59
C LYS A 77 -1.45 18.34 -8.59
N ARG A 78 -2.72 18.10 -8.25
CA ARG A 78 -3.82 18.73 -8.99
C ARG A 78 -3.70 20.23 -8.73
N LEU A 79 -3.28 20.98 -9.74
CA LEU A 79 -3.39 22.43 -9.72
C LEU A 79 -4.86 22.75 -9.48
N ALA A 80 -5.17 23.31 -8.31
CA ALA A 80 -6.51 23.81 -8.04
C ALA A 80 -6.81 24.86 -9.11
N ARG A 81 -7.89 24.65 -9.88
CA ARG A 81 -8.39 25.70 -10.77
C ARG A 81 -8.77 26.88 -9.87
N ALA A 82 -8.04 27.97 -9.96
CA ALA A 82 -8.43 29.23 -9.35
C ALA A 82 -9.76 29.64 -10.00
N VAL A 83 -10.86 29.50 -9.26
CA VAL A 83 -12.12 30.16 -9.62
C VAL A 83 -12.00 31.55 -9.05
N ALA A 84 -11.73 32.54 -9.92
CA ALA A 84 -11.90 33.94 -9.58
C ALA A 84 -13.41 34.24 -9.58
N SER A 85 -13.90 34.85 -8.51
CA SER A 85 -15.23 35.45 -8.41
C SER A 85 -15.09 36.76 -7.64
#